data_AF-A0A8W8NQK5-F1
#
_entry.id   AF-A0A8W8NQK5-F1
#
_cell.length_a   1.000
_cell.length_b   1.000
_cell.length_c   1.000
_cell.angle_alpha   90.00
_cell.angle_beta   90.00
_cell.angle_gamma   90.00
#
_symmetry.space_group_name_H-M   'P 1'
#
loop_
_entity.id
_entity.type
_entity.pdbx_description
1 polymer ?
#
loop_
_entity_poly.entity_id
_entity_poly.type
_entity_poly.pdbx_seq_one_letter_code
_entity_poly.pdbx_strand_id
1 'polypeptide(L)'
;PDWASINLGTIVCIECSGIHRNLGTHLSRVRSLDLDEWPPDLVRVMMSIGNGIANSVWENSLKNRTKPGPTSPRDEKEKWIRAKYEAKEFLPPPPYLDIALNQQLIDALVREDIRNIILVLGHSRAEDINCPYSKDDGRTALHIAAALGNVVYVQLLLWYNANVKVVDHEGRNALWYARSSGSTECVELLMNNGCPEHPTLPRRRGSSAQAGKNDVFEKLPASVI
;
A
#
# COMPACT_ATOMS: atom_id res chain seq x y z
N PRO A 1 -0.28 26.32 10.12
CA PRO A 1 -0.44 25.62 8.82
C PRO A 1 -1.56 24.61 9.01
N ASP A 2 -2.64 24.79 8.24
CA ASP A 2 -3.98 24.38 8.70
C ASP A 2 -4.58 23.30 7.79
N TRP A 3 -3.71 22.68 6.99
CA TRP A 3 -4.04 21.67 6.00
C TRP A 3 -3.02 20.55 6.04
N ALA A 4 -3.44 19.35 5.64
CA ALA A 4 -2.59 18.17 5.60
C ALA A 4 -2.72 17.45 4.27
N SER A 5 -1.64 16.81 3.82
CA SER A 5 -1.68 15.74 2.83
C SER A 5 -1.55 14.41 3.55
N ILE A 6 -2.67 13.72 3.77
CA ILE A 6 -2.74 12.56 4.67
C ILE A 6 -1.87 11.38 4.21
N ASN A 7 -1.83 11.12 2.90
CA ASN A 7 -1.02 10.03 2.34
C ASN A 7 0.48 10.33 2.29
N LEU A 8 0.87 11.60 2.40
CA LEU A 8 2.27 12.03 2.46
C LEU A 8 2.72 12.28 3.90
N GLY A 9 1.80 12.29 4.87
CA GLY A 9 2.07 12.57 6.27
C GLY A 9 2.54 13.99 6.55
N THR A 10 2.17 14.97 5.71
CA THR A 10 2.66 16.35 5.80
C THR A 10 1.56 17.35 6.16
N ILE A 11 1.93 18.37 6.94
CA ILE A 11 1.11 19.55 7.20
C ILE A 11 1.64 20.71 6.33
N VAL A 12 0.73 21.38 5.63
CA VAL A 12 1.01 22.45 4.66
C VAL A 12 0.14 23.67 4.95
N CYS A 13 0.54 24.85 4.44
CA CYS A 13 -0.30 26.04 4.52
C CYS A 13 -1.46 25.99 3.52
N ILE A 14 -2.43 26.90 3.66
CA ILE A 14 -3.59 27.02 2.77
C ILE A 14 -3.22 27.19 1.29
N GLU A 15 -2.16 27.94 0.99
CA GLU A 15 -1.73 28.16 -0.39
C GLU A 15 -1.13 26.89 -1.01
N CYS A 16 -0.23 26.21 -0.26
CA CYS A 16 0.35 24.95 -0.69
C CYS A 16 -0.72 23.86 -0.80
N SER A 17 -1.72 23.83 0.09
CA SER A 17 -2.82 22.86 0.01
C SER A 17 -3.61 22.99 -1.30
N GLY A 18 -3.83 24.22 -1.78
CA GLY A 18 -4.41 24.48 -3.10
C GLY A 18 -3.59 23.88 -4.25
N ILE A 19 -2.26 23.97 -4.18
CA ILE A 19 -1.36 23.35 -5.17
C ILE A 19 -1.42 21.81 -5.07
N HIS A 20 -1.40 21.26 -3.86
CA HIS A 20 -1.52 19.82 -3.62
C HIS A 20 -2.83 19.24 -4.19
N ARG A 21 -3.95 19.98 -4.11
CA ARG A 21 -5.22 19.58 -4.73
C ARG A 21 -5.08 19.45 -6.25
N ASN A 22 -4.32 20.36 -6.89
CA ASN A 22 -4.10 20.36 -8.33
C ASN A 22 -3.18 19.23 -8.82
N LEU A 23 -2.45 18.55 -7.92
CA LEU A 23 -1.70 17.33 -8.25
C LEU A 23 -2.62 16.12 -8.47
N GLY A 24 -3.81 16.12 -7.85
CA GLY A 24 -4.74 15.00 -7.87
C GLY A 24 -4.53 13.99 -6.73
N THR A 25 -5.59 13.24 -6.42
CA THR A 25 -5.68 12.34 -5.25
C THR A 25 -4.75 11.13 -5.29
N HIS A 26 -4.23 10.80 -6.47
CA HIS A 26 -3.24 9.75 -6.67
C HIS A 26 -1.83 10.16 -6.16
N LEU A 27 -1.57 11.47 -6.05
CA LEU A 27 -0.33 12.01 -5.48
C LEU A 27 -0.54 12.58 -4.08
N SER A 28 -1.59 13.39 -3.89
CA SER A 28 -1.85 14.06 -2.61
C SER A 28 -3.33 14.09 -2.27
N ARG A 29 -3.65 13.64 -1.05
CA ARG A 29 -4.99 13.62 -0.48
C ARG A 29 -5.09 14.70 0.59
N VAL A 30 -5.70 15.83 0.22
CA VAL A 30 -5.75 17.03 1.08
C VAL A 30 -6.93 16.97 2.06
N ARG A 31 -6.67 17.36 3.31
CA ARG A 31 -7.65 17.57 4.40
C ARG A 31 -7.34 18.85 5.16
N SER A 32 -8.37 19.55 5.63
CA SER A 32 -8.24 20.67 6.57
C SER A 32 -8.05 20.12 7.99
N LEU A 33 -7.21 20.77 8.80
CA LEU A 33 -7.06 20.41 10.21
C LEU A 33 -8.28 20.81 11.06
N ASP A 34 -8.97 21.89 10.66
CA ASP A 34 -10.07 22.47 11.45
C ASP A 34 -11.46 22.17 10.87
N LEU A 35 -11.55 22.02 9.54
CA LEU A 35 -12.84 21.94 8.83
C LEU A 35 -13.28 20.50 8.51
N ASP A 36 -12.36 19.54 8.50
CA ASP A 36 -12.65 18.14 8.20
C ASP A 36 -12.65 17.29 9.48
N GLU A 37 -13.37 16.17 9.48
CA GLU A 37 -13.29 15.18 10.55
C GLU A 37 -11.96 14.43 10.53
N TRP A 38 -11.45 14.13 11.73
CA TRP A 38 -10.19 13.41 11.93
C TRP A 38 -10.40 12.11 12.71
N PRO A 39 -10.70 11.01 12.01
CA PRO A 39 -10.70 9.69 12.61
C PRO A 39 -9.35 9.36 13.28
N PRO A 40 -9.34 8.59 14.38
CA PRO A 40 -8.12 8.27 15.11
C PRO A 40 -7.01 7.63 14.26
N ASP A 41 -7.38 6.80 13.27
CA ASP A 41 -6.45 6.18 12.32
C ASP A 41 -5.70 7.23 11.47
N LEU A 42 -6.39 8.26 10.98
CA LEU A 42 -5.76 9.36 10.24
C LEU A 42 -4.82 10.19 11.14
N VAL A 43 -5.22 10.44 12.38
CA VAL A 43 -4.38 11.14 13.36
C VAL A 43 -3.09 10.36 13.60
N ARG A 44 -3.17 9.03 13.77
CA ARG A 44 -1.99 8.17 13.94
C ARG A 44 -1.05 8.24 12.74
N VAL A 45 -1.57 8.16 11.51
CA VAL A 45 -0.75 8.33 10.31
C VAL A 45 0.03 9.65 10.36
N MET A 46 -0.66 10.76 10.64
CA MET A 46 -0.03 12.07 10.69
C MET A 46 1.03 12.19 11.78
N MET A 47 0.78 11.60 12.96
CA MET A 47 1.74 11.58 14.07
C MET A 47 2.93 10.65 13.81
N SER A 48 2.74 9.54 13.10
CA SER A 48 3.80 8.58 12.79
C SER A 48 4.76 9.07 11.71
N ILE A 49 4.33 9.97 10.82
CA ILE A 49 5.15 10.50 9.73
C ILE A 49 5.62 11.92 10.06
N GLY A 50 4.69 12.87 10.06
CA GLY A 50 4.99 14.29 10.22
C GLY A 50 5.93 14.88 9.15
N ASN A 51 6.06 16.21 9.18
CA ASN A 51 6.90 16.93 8.23
C ASN A 51 8.39 16.55 8.32
N GLY A 52 8.88 16.15 9.49
CA GLY A 52 10.28 15.77 9.70
C GLY A 52 10.66 14.54 8.88
N ILE A 53 9.98 13.41 9.10
CA ILE A 53 10.26 12.17 8.37
C ILE A 53 9.94 12.35 6.89
N ALA A 54 8.80 12.97 6.56
CA ALA A 54 8.43 13.20 5.17
C ALA A 54 9.49 14.02 4.42
N ASN A 55 10.01 15.10 4.99
CA ASN A 55 11.06 15.90 4.33
C ASN A 55 12.41 15.17 4.30
N SER A 56 12.72 14.33 5.29
CA SER A 56 13.93 13.48 5.25
C SER A 56 13.95 12.50 4.06
N VAL A 57 12.79 12.24 3.45
CA VAL A 57 12.63 11.40 2.26
C VAL A 57 12.46 12.26 1.01
N TRP A 58 11.43 13.11 0.99
CA TRP A 58 11.02 13.88 -0.18
C TRP A 58 11.87 15.13 -0.45
N GLU A 59 12.78 15.49 0.45
CA GLU A 59 13.72 16.61 0.29
C GLU A 59 15.18 16.16 0.53
N ASN A 60 15.47 14.86 0.35
CA ASN A 60 16.78 14.28 0.68
C ASN A 60 17.93 14.86 -0.16
N SER A 61 17.71 15.13 -1.45
CA SER A 61 18.71 15.73 -2.33
C SER A 61 18.15 16.92 -3.11
N LEU A 62 18.43 18.13 -2.64
CA LEU A 62 17.86 19.34 -3.23
C LEU A 62 18.50 19.76 -4.56
N LYS A 63 19.59 19.10 -5.02
CA LYS A 63 20.27 19.36 -6.31
C LYS A 63 20.45 20.86 -6.61
N ASN A 64 20.88 21.63 -5.61
CA ASN A 64 21.09 23.09 -5.65
C ASN A 64 19.83 23.95 -5.80
N ARG A 65 18.63 23.38 -5.65
CA ARG A 65 17.39 24.16 -5.58
C ARG A 65 17.20 24.75 -4.18
N THR A 66 16.63 25.95 -4.13
CA THR A 66 16.27 26.62 -2.88
C THR A 66 14.78 26.42 -2.60
N LYS A 67 14.46 25.96 -1.40
CA LYS A 67 13.07 25.77 -0.97
C LYS A 67 12.38 27.12 -0.82
N PRO A 68 11.18 27.32 -1.40
CA PRO A 68 10.45 28.58 -1.27
C PRO A 68 10.08 28.86 0.19
N GLY A 69 10.14 30.13 0.56
CA GLY A 69 9.77 30.60 1.89
C GLY A 69 8.26 30.89 2.03
N PRO A 70 7.80 31.29 3.23
CA PRO A 70 6.39 31.64 3.46
C PRO A 70 5.88 32.77 2.56
N THR A 71 6.74 33.73 2.22
CA THR A 71 6.42 34.91 1.40
C THR A 71 6.73 34.72 -0.08
N SER A 72 7.28 33.56 -0.50
CA SER A 72 7.57 33.29 -1.90
C SER A 72 6.28 33.33 -2.74
N PRO A 73 6.36 33.79 -4.00
CA PRO A 73 5.24 33.74 -4.94
C PRO A 73 4.65 32.35 -5.10
N ARG A 74 3.35 32.29 -5.40
CA ARG A 74 2.62 31.03 -5.58
C ARG A 74 3.21 30.15 -6.67
N ASP A 75 3.68 30.75 -7.76
CA ASP A 75 4.25 30.00 -8.90
C ASP A 75 5.59 29.32 -8.54
N GLU A 76 6.41 29.95 -7.70
CA GLU A 76 7.62 29.31 -7.15
C GLU A 76 7.27 28.13 -6.24
N LYS A 77 6.27 28.29 -5.37
CA LYS A 77 5.75 27.20 -4.53
C LYS A 77 5.21 26.05 -5.37
N GLU A 78 4.51 26.35 -6.46
CA GLU A 78 3.98 25.34 -7.37
C GLU A 78 5.09 24.57 -8.08
N LYS A 79 6.08 25.27 -8.65
CA LYS A 79 7.25 24.64 -9.26
C LYS A 79 7.96 23.71 -8.28
N TRP A 80 8.16 24.15 -7.03
CA TRP A 80 8.77 23.33 -5.99
C TRP A 80 7.97 22.08 -5.65
N ILE A 81 6.65 22.23 -5.42
CA ILE A 81 5.77 21.12 -5.02
C ILE A 81 5.67 20.06 -6.13
N ARG A 82 5.57 20.49 -7.40
CA ARG A 82 5.60 19.57 -8.56
C ARG A 82 6.95 18.87 -8.69
N ALA A 83 8.06 19.60 -8.59
CA ALA A 83 9.39 19.00 -8.59
C ALA A 83 9.54 17.95 -7.47
N LYS A 84 8.99 18.23 -6.28
CA LYS A 84 9.07 17.38 -5.10
C LYS A 84 8.28 16.08 -5.23
N TYR A 85 7.00 16.14 -5.61
CA TYR A 85 6.08 15.00 -5.52
C TYR A 85 5.68 14.40 -6.88
N GLU A 86 5.56 15.22 -7.92
CA GLU A 86 5.16 14.78 -9.27
C GLU A 86 6.40 14.28 -10.03
N ALA A 87 7.45 15.10 -10.12
CA ALA A 87 8.70 14.73 -10.79
C ALA A 87 9.68 13.95 -9.90
N LYS A 88 9.42 13.91 -8.58
CA LYS A 88 10.25 13.20 -7.58
C LYS A 88 11.74 13.60 -7.65
N GLU A 89 12.03 14.85 -8.01
CA GLU A 89 13.40 15.32 -8.30
C GLU A 89 14.36 15.16 -7.12
N PHE A 90 13.83 15.27 -5.89
CA PHE A 90 14.59 15.27 -4.65
C PHE A 90 14.53 13.94 -3.88
N LEU A 91 13.72 13.00 -4.36
CA LEU A 91 13.59 11.67 -3.77
C LEU A 91 14.88 10.88 -4.06
N PRO A 92 15.52 10.27 -3.04
CA PRO A 92 16.71 9.45 -3.28
C PRO A 92 16.30 8.16 -4.01
N PRO A 93 17.25 7.45 -4.67
CA PRO A 93 16.96 6.13 -5.23
C PRO A 93 16.49 5.14 -4.13
N PRO A 94 15.85 4.02 -4.51
CA PRO A 94 15.58 2.92 -3.57
C PRO A 94 16.85 2.47 -2.84
N PRO A 95 16.75 2.01 -1.58
CA PRO A 95 17.90 1.58 -0.79
C PRO A 95 18.78 0.53 -1.49
N TYR A 96 18.17 -0.43 -2.18
CA TYR A 96 18.86 -1.50 -2.89
C TYR A 96 18.38 -1.55 -4.35
N LEU A 97 19.29 -1.46 -5.33
CA LEU A 97 18.91 -1.37 -6.75
C LEU A 97 18.70 -2.73 -7.41
N ASP A 98 19.25 -3.78 -6.81
CA ASP A 98 19.21 -5.18 -7.26
C ASP A 98 18.05 -5.97 -6.65
N ILE A 99 17.39 -5.41 -5.63
CA ILE A 99 16.26 -6.02 -4.93
C ILE A 99 14.96 -5.40 -5.43
N ALA A 100 13.94 -6.23 -5.66
CA ALA A 100 12.65 -5.76 -6.13
C ALA A 100 11.93 -4.90 -5.05
N LEU A 101 11.16 -3.88 -5.47
CA LEU A 101 10.54 -2.92 -4.56
C LEU A 101 9.56 -3.58 -3.58
N ASN A 102 8.83 -4.62 -4.00
CA ASN A 102 7.94 -5.40 -3.15
C ASN A 102 8.67 -6.06 -1.97
N GLN A 103 9.87 -6.59 -2.20
CA GLN A 103 10.69 -7.19 -1.16
C GLN A 103 11.22 -6.12 -0.20
N GLN A 104 11.77 -5.02 -0.74
CA GLN A 104 12.23 -3.90 0.08
C GLN A 104 11.11 -3.30 0.93
N LEU A 105 9.90 -3.19 0.40
CA LEU A 105 8.73 -2.70 1.12
C LEU A 105 8.36 -3.63 2.28
N ILE A 106 8.30 -4.93 2.03
CA ILE A 106 7.99 -5.93 3.05
C ILE A 106 9.07 -5.97 4.13
N ASP A 107 10.34 -5.91 3.77
CA ASP A 107 11.45 -5.85 4.73
C ASP A 107 11.38 -4.59 5.59
N ALA A 108 11.04 -3.44 5.00
CA ALA A 108 10.86 -2.19 5.73
C ALA A 108 9.68 -2.25 6.71
N LEU A 109 8.57 -2.92 6.33
CA LEU A 109 7.43 -3.18 7.22
C LEU A 109 7.83 -4.04 8.41
N VAL A 110 8.54 -5.16 8.17
CA VAL A 110 9.00 -6.08 9.23
C VAL A 110 9.99 -5.40 10.18
N ARG A 111 10.80 -4.46 9.69
CA ARG A 111 11.74 -3.67 10.50
C ARG A 111 11.10 -2.44 11.15
N GLU A 112 9.81 -2.21 10.91
CA GLU A 112 9.06 -1.03 11.38
C GLU A 112 9.70 0.32 10.97
N ASP A 113 10.38 0.34 9.82
CA ASP A 113 11.12 1.50 9.33
C ASP A 113 10.22 2.37 8.44
N ILE A 114 9.43 3.24 9.09
CA ILE A 114 8.49 4.14 8.41
C ILE A 114 9.16 5.04 7.37
N ARG A 115 10.42 5.43 7.58
CA ARG A 115 11.15 6.26 6.63
C ARG A 115 11.39 5.49 5.34
N ASN A 116 11.87 4.25 5.44
CA ASN A 116 12.09 3.40 4.27
C ASN A 116 10.79 2.94 3.63
N ILE A 117 9.72 2.71 4.41
CA ILE A 117 8.37 2.46 3.86
C ILE A 117 7.97 3.63 2.94
N ILE A 118 8.03 4.88 3.41
CA ILE A 118 7.67 6.06 2.59
C ILE A 118 8.56 6.17 1.35
N LEU A 119 9.87 5.93 1.50
CA LEU A 119 10.81 5.97 0.38
C LEU A 119 10.44 4.96 -0.70
N VAL A 120 10.23 3.69 -0.32
CA VAL A 120 9.91 2.63 -1.27
C VAL A 120 8.53 2.86 -1.90
N LEU A 121 7.53 3.29 -1.12
CA LEU A 121 6.22 3.69 -1.64
C LEU A 121 6.33 4.84 -2.65
N GLY A 122 7.26 5.77 -2.43
CA GLY A 122 7.56 6.86 -3.36
C GLY A 122 8.03 6.40 -4.75
N HIS A 123 8.61 5.20 -4.87
CA HIS A 123 9.03 4.60 -6.14
C HIS A 123 8.06 3.56 -6.69
N SER A 124 7.22 2.98 -5.82
CA SER A 124 6.36 1.85 -6.14
C SER A 124 5.17 2.24 -7.03
N ARG A 125 4.77 1.31 -7.89
CA ARG A 125 3.50 1.32 -8.61
C ARG A 125 2.55 0.29 -8.01
N ALA A 126 1.29 0.31 -8.44
CA ALA A 126 0.29 -0.64 -7.96
C ALA A 126 0.72 -2.10 -8.16
N GLU A 127 1.48 -2.41 -9.21
CA GLU A 127 2.02 -3.75 -9.46
C GLU A 127 3.03 -4.17 -8.39
N ASP A 128 3.89 -3.25 -7.95
CA ASP A 128 4.89 -3.51 -6.90
C ASP A 128 4.21 -3.74 -5.54
N ILE A 129 3.21 -2.92 -5.20
CA ILE A 129 2.47 -3.02 -3.91
C ILE A 129 1.71 -4.35 -3.79
N ASN A 130 1.21 -4.87 -4.91
CA ASN A 130 0.38 -6.07 -4.97
C ASN A 130 1.16 -7.35 -5.28
N CYS A 131 2.48 -7.24 -5.44
CA CYS A 131 3.34 -8.39 -5.66
C CYS A 131 3.61 -9.11 -4.31
N PRO A 132 3.57 -10.45 -4.27
CA PRO A 132 3.98 -11.21 -3.09
C PRO A 132 5.49 -11.06 -2.82
N TYR A 133 5.94 -11.40 -1.61
CA TYR A 133 7.36 -11.34 -1.26
C TYR A 133 8.24 -12.19 -2.21
N SER A 134 7.81 -13.42 -2.51
CA SER A 134 8.49 -14.30 -3.44
C SER A 134 7.51 -15.26 -4.11
N LYS A 135 8.01 -16.16 -4.97
CA LYS A 135 7.19 -17.23 -5.57
C LYS A 135 6.79 -18.30 -4.56
N ASP A 136 7.53 -18.41 -3.47
CA ASP A 136 7.31 -19.42 -2.42
C ASP A 136 6.45 -18.84 -1.28
N ASP A 137 6.52 -17.53 -1.07
CA ASP A 137 5.72 -16.80 -0.08
C ASP A 137 4.73 -15.85 -0.77
N GLY A 138 3.47 -16.30 -0.85
CA GLY A 138 2.38 -15.58 -1.50
C GLY A 138 1.86 -14.35 -0.75
N ARG A 139 2.48 -13.95 0.36
CA ARG A 139 2.04 -12.79 1.14
C ARG A 139 2.51 -11.49 0.50
N THR A 140 1.57 -10.56 0.31
CA THR A 140 1.85 -9.17 -0.12
C THR A 140 2.12 -8.25 1.07
N ALA A 141 2.58 -7.03 0.80
CA ALA A 141 2.78 -6.00 1.82
C ALA A 141 1.54 -5.78 2.72
N LEU A 142 0.33 -5.88 2.16
CA LEU A 142 -0.91 -5.71 2.93
C LEU A 142 -1.16 -6.85 3.93
N HIS A 143 -0.78 -8.08 3.59
CA HIS A 143 -0.86 -9.22 4.52
C HIS A 143 0.10 -9.02 5.69
N ILE A 144 1.33 -8.58 5.40
CA ILE A 144 2.36 -8.33 6.41
C ILE A 144 1.93 -7.19 7.35
N ALA A 145 1.46 -6.06 6.81
CA ALA A 145 0.96 -4.95 7.60
C ALA A 145 -0.21 -5.34 8.52
N ALA A 146 -1.14 -6.17 8.02
CA ALA A 146 -2.24 -6.70 8.81
C ALA A 146 -1.79 -7.68 9.91
N ALA A 147 -0.78 -8.51 9.62
CA ALA A 147 -0.20 -9.45 10.57
C ALA A 147 0.53 -8.72 11.72
N LEU A 148 1.15 -7.58 11.43
CA LEU A 148 1.74 -6.69 12.43
C LEU A 148 0.67 -5.95 13.26
N GLY A 149 -0.60 -5.98 12.84
CA GLY A 149 -1.68 -5.25 13.51
C GLY A 149 -1.54 -3.73 13.41
N ASN A 150 -0.69 -3.22 12.51
CA ASN A 150 -0.37 -1.81 12.41
C ASN A 150 -1.30 -1.08 11.42
N VAL A 151 -2.27 -0.36 11.98
CA VAL A 151 -3.29 0.37 11.21
C VAL A 151 -2.69 1.46 10.30
N VAL A 152 -1.57 2.08 10.70
CA VAL A 152 -0.89 3.10 9.89
C VAL A 152 -0.35 2.48 8.61
N TYR A 153 0.26 1.30 8.70
CA TYR A 153 0.82 0.60 7.54
C TYR A 153 -0.29 0.11 6.61
N VAL A 154 -1.37 -0.44 7.15
CA VAL A 154 -2.55 -0.83 6.37
C VAL A 154 -3.13 0.40 5.64
N GLN A 155 -3.32 1.52 6.34
CA GLN A 155 -3.87 2.73 5.76
C GLN A 155 -2.99 3.30 4.64
N LEU A 156 -1.68 3.33 4.81
CA LEU A 156 -0.73 3.75 3.78
C LEU A 156 -0.84 2.87 2.54
N LEU A 157 -0.75 1.56 2.70
CA LEU A 157 -0.81 0.62 1.58
C LEU A 157 -2.12 0.75 0.79
N LEU A 158 -3.25 0.96 1.47
CA LEU A 158 -4.55 1.19 0.83
C LEU A 158 -4.56 2.48 -0.02
N TRP A 159 -3.95 3.57 0.46
CA TRP A 159 -3.83 4.79 -0.35
C TRP A 159 -2.92 4.63 -1.55
N TYR A 160 -1.94 3.72 -1.47
CA TYR A 160 -1.05 3.30 -2.56
C TYR A 160 -1.60 2.10 -3.35
N ASN A 161 -2.93 1.92 -3.38
CA ASN A 161 -3.63 0.97 -4.24
C ASN A 161 -3.34 -0.52 -3.95
N ALA A 162 -3.09 -0.88 -2.69
CA ALA A 162 -3.10 -2.27 -2.27
C ALA A 162 -4.49 -2.91 -2.50
N ASN A 163 -4.48 -4.09 -3.09
CA ASN A 163 -5.66 -4.87 -3.43
C ASN A 163 -6.04 -5.78 -2.26
N VAL A 164 -7.12 -5.40 -1.57
CA VAL A 164 -7.68 -6.13 -0.42
C VAL A 164 -8.20 -7.54 -0.74
N LYS A 165 -8.32 -7.90 -2.02
CA LYS A 165 -8.85 -9.20 -2.47
C LYS A 165 -7.76 -10.25 -2.71
N VAL A 166 -6.48 -9.88 -2.63
CA VAL A 166 -5.39 -10.84 -2.80
C VAL A 166 -5.39 -11.85 -1.65
N VAL A 167 -5.11 -13.10 -1.97
CA VAL A 167 -4.92 -14.19 -1.01
C VAL A 167 -3.53 -14.79 -1.17
N ASP A 168 -2.95 -15.25 -0.07
CA ASP A 168 -1.73 -16.04 -0.06
C ASP A 168 -1.94 -17.50 -0.55
N HIS A 169 -0.89 -18.32 -0.49
CA HIS A 169 -0.93 -19.72 -0.93
C HIS A 169 -1.85 -20.60 -0.08
N GLU A 170 -2.10 -20.21 1.16
CA GLU A 170 -3.05 -20.86 2.07
C GLU A 170 -4.48 -20.33 1.90
N GLY A 171 -4.71 -19.38 0.98
CA GLY A 171 -6.03 -18.80 0.74
C GLY A 171 -6.44 -17.72 1.74
N ARG A 172 -5.49 -17.20 2.52
CA ARG A 172 -5.75 -16.18 3.54
C ARG A 172 -5.55 -14.79 2.92
N ASN A 173 -6.48 -13.89 3.19
CA ASN A 173 -6.36 -12.47 2.82
C ASN A 173 -5.87 -11.63 4.01
N ALA A 174 -5.66 -10.33 3.78
CA ALA A 174 -5.23 -9.39 4.83
C ALA A 174 -6.16 -9.37 6.06
N LEU A 175 -7.47 -9.52 5.88
CA LEU A 175 -8.43 -9.52 6.99
C LEU A 175 -8.21 -10.72 7.94
N TRP A 176 -7.85 -11.89 7.40
CA TRP A 176 -7.49 -13.05 8.22
C TRP A 176 -6.31 -12.72 9.15
N TYR A 177 -5.27 -12.08 8.62
CA TYR A 177 -4.09 -11.70 9.40
C TYR A 177 -4.41 -10.62 10.44
N ALA A 178 -5.24 -9.63 10.11
CA ALA A 178 -5.68 -8.61 11.06
C ALA A 178 -6.47 -9.20 12.24
N ARG A 179 -7.31 -10.21 11.98
CA ARG A 179 -8.01 -10.95 13.05
C ARG A 179 -7.05 -11.75 13.91
N SER A 180 -6.08 -12.43 13.26
CA SER A 180 -5.07 -13.22 13.98
C SER A 180 -4.14 -12.38 14.85
N SER A 181 -3.90 -11.11 14.49
CA SER A 181 -3.11 -10.17 15.30
C SER A 181 -3.92 -9.53 16.44
N GLY A 182 -5.24 -9.72 16.46
CA GLY A 182 -6.14 -9.12 17.45
C GLY A 182 -6.40 -7.62 17.23
N SER A 183 -5.98 -7.05 16.08
CA SER A 183 -6.13 -5.63 15.79
C SER A 183 -7.51 -5.33 15.23
N THR A 184 -8.43 -4.90 16.09
CA THR A 184 -9.80 -4.50 15.71
C THR A 184 -9.80 -3.34 14.72
N GLU A 185 -8.87 -2.40 14.88
CA GLU A 185 -8.76 -1.23 14.00
C GLU A 185 -8.37 -1.63 12.57
N CYS A 186 -7.39 -2.54 12.41
CA CYS A 186 -7.05 -3.07 11.09
C CYS A 186 -8.22 -3.84 10.48
N VAL A 187 -8.95 -4.61 11.29
CA VAL A 187 -10.14 -5.37 10.87
C VAL A 187 -11.22 -4.43 10.33
N GLU A 188 -11.59 -3.39 11.08
CA GLU A 188 -12.56 -2.38 10.67
C GLU A 188 -12.11 -1.63 9.42
N LEU A 189 -10.84 -1.18 9.38
CA LEU A 189 -10.31 -0.45 8.23
C LEU A 189 -10.34 -1.28 6.95
N LEU A 190 -9.94 -2.57 7.01
CA LEU A 190 -9.97 -3.47 5.86
C LEU A 190 -11.41 -3.75 5.41
N MET A 191 -12.35 -3.96 6.33
CA MET A 191 -13.77 -4.17 6.01
C MET A 191 -14.38 -2.93 5.34
N ASN A 192 -14.10 -1.74 5.86
CA ASN A 192 -14.55 -0.46 5.28
C ASN A 192 -13.98 -0.21 3.88
N ASN A 193 -12.84 -0.81 3.54
CA ASN A 193 -12.24 -0.78 2.21
C ASN A 193 -12.62 -1.98 1.33
N GLY A 194 -13.64 -2.74 1.71
CA GLY A 194 -14.21 -3.82 0.89
C GLY A 194 -13.40 -5.11 0.86
N CYS A 195 -12.58 -5.37 1.89
CA CYS A 195 -11.91 -6.66 2.03
C CYS A 195 -12.93 -7.77 2.28
N PRO A 196 -12.94 -8.86 1.48
CA PRO A 196 -13.95 -9.91 1.63
C PRO A 196 -13.74 -10.70 2.92
N GLU A 197 -14.82 -10.95 3.65
CA GLU A 197 -14.78 -11.78 4.86
C GLU A 197 -14.41 -13.24 4.56
N HIS A 198 -14.94 -13.74 3.45
CA HIS A 198 -14.65 -15.07 2.94
C HIS A 198 -14.04 -14.91 1.53
N PRO A 199 -12.71 -14.97 1.41
CA PRO A 199 -12.09 -14.82 0.10
C PRO A 199 -12.45 -16.00 -0.80
N THR A 200 -12.78 -15.72 -2.05
CA THR A 200 -12.99 -16.75 -3.06
C THR A 200 -11.64 -17.26 -3.53
N LEU A 201 -11.33 -18.53 -3.28
CA LEU A 201 -10.12 -19.15 -3.82
C LEU A 201 -10.15 -19.08 -5.35
N PRO A 202 -9.05 -18.69 -6.01
CA PRO A 202 -8.97 -18.78 -7.46
C PRO A 202 -9.21 -20.24 -7.86
N ARG A 203 -10.21 -20.48 -8.72
CA ARG A 203 -10.45 -21.80 -9.30
C ARG A 203 -9.15 -22.28 -9.94
N ARG A 204 -8.52 -23.32 -9.38
CA ARG A 204 -7.41 -24.03 -10.04
C ARG A 204 -7.89 -24.38 -11.44
N ARG A 205 -7.30 -23.79 -12.49
CA ARG A 205 -7.45 -24.34 -13.84
C ARG A 205 -7.02 -25.80 -13.75
N GLY A 206 -7.95 -26.69 -14.04
CA GLY A 206 -7.88 -28.09 -13.63
C GLY A 206 -6.55 -28.74 -13.98
N SER A 207 -5.92 -29.33 -12.98
CA SER A 207 -5.26 -30.61 -13.20
C SER A 207 -6.34 -31.55 -13.73
N SER A 208 -6.28 -31.83 -15.03
CA SER A 208 -7.01 -32.93 -15.65
C SER A 208 -6.54 -34.24 -15.03
N ALA A 209 -7.11 -34.60 -13.87
CA ALA A 209 -7.11 -35.96 -13.37
C ALA A 209 -8.19 -36.70 -14.15
N GLN A 210 -7.76 -37.40 -15.20
CA GLN A 210 -8.54 -38.43 -15.88
C GLN A 210 -8.92 -39.50 -14.83
N ALA A 211 -10.11 -39.38 -14.25
CA ALA A 211 -10.77 -40.49 -13.59
C ALA A 211 -11.39 -41.38 -14.68
N GLY A 212 -10.52 -42.12 -15.39
CA GLY A 212 -10.94 -43.20 -16.27
C GLY A 212 -11.44 -44.37 -15.43
N LYS A 213 -12.71 -44.34 -15.02
CA LYS A 213 -13.43 -45.56 -14.65
C LYS A 213 -13.81 -46.27 -15.96
N ASN A 214 -12.96 -47.19 -16.40
CA ASN A 214 -13.35 -48.22 -17.36
C ASN A 214 -13.24 -49.56 -16.65
N ASP A 215 -14.31 -49.91 -15.93
CA ASP A 215 -14.62 -51.28 -15.54
C ASP A 215 -14.84 -52.10 -16.83
N VAL A 216 -13.75 -52.66 -17.37
CA VAL A 216 -13.79 -53.65 -18.45
C VAL A 216 -13.65 -55.02 -17.80
N PHE A 217 -14.61 -55.43 -16.98
CA PHE A 217 -14.85 -56.83 -16.61
C PHE A 217 -16.18 -56.91 -15.85
N GLU A 218 -17.29 -56.94 -16.60
CA GLU A 218 -18.50 -57.69 -16.26
C GLU A 218 -19.59 -57.37 -17.29
N LYS A 219 -19.73 -58.25 -18.28
CA LYS A 219 -20.97 -58.55 -19.03
C LYS A 219 -20.65 -59.58 -20.11
N LEU A 220 -20.71 -60.85 -19.72
CA LEU A 220 -20.96 -61.96 -20.63
C LEU A 220 -22.34 -62.51 -20.28
N PRO A 221 -23.33 -62.49 -21.18
CA PRO A 221 -24.56 -63.25 -20.99
C PRO A 221 -24.35 -64.70 -21.46
N ALA A 222 -24.80 -65.63 -20.62
CA ALA A 222 -24.88 -67.05 -20.91
C ALA A 222 -26.19 -67.35 -21.66
N SER A 223 -26.13 -67.50 -22.99
CA SER A 223 -27.12 -68.27 -23.77
C SER A 223 -26.67 -68.50 -25.23
N VAL A 224 -26.00 -69.64 -25.46
CA VAL A 224 -26.19 -70.65 -26.53
C VAL A 224 -26.07 -70.23 -28.03
N ILE A 225 -25.14 -70.95 -28.70
CA ILE A 225 -24.70 -71.06 -30.12
C ILE A 225 -23.73 -70.00 -30.63
#